data_AF-A0A060CIQ2-F1
#
_entry.id   AF-A0A060CIQ2-F1
#
_cell.length_a   1.000
_cell.length_b   1.000
_cell.length_c   1.000
_cell.angle_alpha   90.00
_cell.angle_beta   90.00
_cell.angle_gamma   90.00
#
_symmetry.space_group_name_H-M   'P 1'
#
loop_
_entity.id
_entity.type
_entity.pdbx_description
1 polymer ?
#
loop_
_entity_poly.entity_id
_entity_poly.type
_entity_poly.pdbx_seq_one_letter_code
_entity_poly.pdbx_strand_id
1 'polypeptide(L)'
;MISRMYNLQCLAVLLLCSTVHTVRAQSPSQSESKEAYEKRMEWFDEAKLGIFIHWGIYSVDGVSESWSFYNNRIPYDKYMDQRKRFKAENYNPRQWVELIKESGAKYTVLT
;
A
#
# COMPACT_ATOMS: atom_id res chain seq x y z
N MET A 1 34.62 19.65 -55.50
CA MET A 1 33.27 19.47 -54.92
C MET A 1 33.23 18.33 -53.87
N ILE A 2 34.32 18.11 -53.11
CA ILE A 2 34.44 16.98 -52.16
C ILE A 2 34.71 17.46 -50.71
N SER A 3 35.28 18.65 -50.49
CA SER A 3 35.57 19.17 -49.13
C SER A 3 34.40 19.79 -48.37
N ARG A 4 33.25 20.06 -49.03
CA ARG A 4 32.06 20.60 -48.35
C ARG A 4 31.23 19.54 -47.62
N MET A 5 31.48 18.26 -47.87
CA MET A 5 30.67 17.15 -47.34
C MET A 5 31.14 16.66 -45.96
N TYR A 6 32.42 16.83 -45.63
CA TYR A 6 32.98 16.42 -44.34
C TYR A 6 32.66 17.39 -43.18
N ASN A 7 32.56 18.69 -43.47
CA ASN A 7 32.29 19.70 -42.43
C ASN A 7 30.84 19.67 -41.90
N LEU A 8 29.88 19.21 -42.72
CA LEU A 8 28.48 19.11 -42.31
C LEU A 8 28.20 17.85 -41.49
N GLN A 9 28.99 16.78 -41.71
CA GLN A 9 28.93 15.58 -40.85
C GLN A 9 29.52 15.84 -39.46
N CYS A 10 30.56 16.65 -39.33
CA CYS A 10 31.16 16.96 -38.02
C CYS A 10 30.27 17.84 -37.14
N LEU A 11 29.50 18.78 -37.70
CA LEU A 11 28.62 19.65 -36.92
C LEU A 11 27.37 18.93 -36.36
N ALA A 12 26.84 17.95 -37.10
CA ALA A 12 25.66 17.19 -36.68
C ALA A 12 25.98 16.23 -35.50
N VAL A 13 27.20 15.71 -35.42
CA VAL A 13 27.63 14.82 -34.34
C VAL A 13 27.86 15.57 -33.02
N LEU A 14 28.27 16.84 -33.08
CA LEU A 14 28.51 17.67 -31.89
C LEU A 14 27.22 18.14 -31.20
N LEU A 15 26.12 18.31 -31.94
CA LEU A 15 24.83 18.76 -31.39
C LEU A 15 23.99 17.62 -30.77
N LEU A 16 24.25 16.36 -31.11
CA LEU A 16 23.55 15.22 -30.51
C LEU A 16 24.04 14.85 -29.09
N CYS A 17 25.20 15.36 -28.66
CA CYS A 17 25.77 15.03 -27.34
C CYS A 17 25.24 15.88 -26.17
N SER A 18 24.46 16.94 -26.42
CA SER A 18 24.15 17.94 -25.38
C SER A 18 22.91 17.65 -24.53
N THR A 19 22.17 16.56 -24.77
CA THR A 19 20.94 16.26 -24.01
C THR A 19 21.04 14.94 -23.24
N VAL A 20 22.15 14.72 -22.54
CA VAL A 20 22.16 13.73 -21.44
C VAL A 20 21.39 14.34 -20.27
N HIS A 21 20.07 14.14 -20.24
CA HIS A 21 19.30 14.38 -19.04
C HIS A 21 19.72 13.32 -18.02
N THR A 22 20.33 13.77 -16.92
CA THR A 22 20.60 12.92 -15.77
C THR A 22 19.26 12.51 -15.17
N VAL A 23 18.77 11.32 -15.55
CA VAL A 23 17.69 10.65 -14.82
C VAL A 23 18.22 10.40 -13.42
N ARG A 24 17.79 11.21 -12.45
CA ARG A 24 18.09 11.01 -11.04
C ARG A 24 17.24 9.83 -10.58
N ALA A 25 17.86 8.67 -10.38
CA ALA A 25 17.20 7.56 -9.69
C ALA A 25 16.64 8.06 -8.35
N GLN A 26 15.49 7.54 -7.92
CA GLN A 26 15.01 7.79 -6.56
C GLN A 26 16.13 7.39 -5.60
N SER A 27 16.54 8.31 -4.73
CA SER A 27 17.48 7.98 -3.67
C SER A 27 16.90 6.79 -2.91
N PRO A 28 17.72 5.75 -2.60
CA PRO A 28 17.28 4.68 -1.73
C PRO A 28 16.65 5.31 -0.49
N SER A 29 15.47 4.83 -0.07
CA SER A 29 14.89 5.29 1.19
C SER A 29 15.98 5.09 2.25
N GLN A 30 16.45 6.17 2.86
CA GLN A 30 17.43 6.04 3.91
C GLN A 30 16.78 5.21 5.02
N SER A 31 17.39 4.07 5.35
CA SER A 31 16.95 3.27 6.48
C SER A 31 17.06 4.13 7.72
N GLU A 32 16.00 4.17 8.51
CA GLU A 32 16.02 4.85 9.82
C GLU A 32 17.18 4.30 10.68
N SER A 33 17.76 5.15 11.51
CA SER A 33 18.76 4.69 12.48
C SER A 33 18.11 3.78 13.50
N LYS A 34 18.91 2.91 14.14
CA LYS A 34 18.43 2.04 15.21
C LYS A 34 17.74 2.84 16.33
N GLU A 35 18.32 3.96 16.74
CA GLU A 35 17.76 4.84 17.77
C GLU A 35 16.41 5.44 17.35
N ALA A 36 16.27 5.86 16.09
CA ALA A 36 15.01 6.38 15.57
C ALA A 36 13.93 5.29 15.52
N TYR A 37 14.29 4.07 15.12
CA TYR A 37 13.39 2.91 15.14
C TYR A 37 12.91 2.59 16.56
N GLU A 38 13.85 2.46 17.51
CA GLU A 38 13.54 2.16 18.91
C GLU A 38 12.60 3.22 19.49
N LYS A 39 12.90 4.49 19.25
CA LYS A 39 12.03 5.59 19.72
C LYS A 39 10.65 5.55 19.10
N ARG A 40 10.53 5.21 17.81
CA ARG A 40 9.24 5.10 17.11
C ARG A 40 8.42 3.89 17.58
N MET A 41 9.08 2.82 18.00
CA MET A 41 8.42 1.57 18.42
C MET A 41 8.12 1.48 19.91
N GLU A 42 8.59 2.44 20.73
CA GLU A 42 8.35 2.52 22.18
C GLU A 42 6.86 2.37 22.53
N TRP A 43 5.97 3.13 21.88
CA TRP A 43 4.53 3.04 22.15
C TRP A 43 3.95 1.65 21.85
N PHE A 44 4.45 0.96 20.83
CA PHE A 44 3.96 -0.35 20.43
C PHE A 44 4.44 -1.42 21.41
N ASP A 45 5.68 -1.28 21.87
CA ASP A 45 6.17 -2.11 22.97
C ASP A 45 5.30 -1.90 24.21
N GLU A 46 4.98 -0.66 24.60
CA GLU A 46 4.13 -0.38 25.77
C GLU A 46 2.66 -0.83 25.59
N ALA A 47 2.15 -0.80 24.36
CA ALA A 47 0.76 -1.05 24.06
C ALA A 47 0.30 -2.47 24.41
N LYS A 48 1.15 -3.48 24.14
CA LYS A 48 1.03 -4.94 24.40
C LYS A 48 -0.23 -5.64 23.84
N LEU A 49 -1.41 -5.04 23.91
CA LEU A 49 -2.69 -5.56 23.48
C LEU A 49 -3.31 -4.67 22.40
N GLY A 50 -3.65 -5.29 21.27
CA GLY A 50 -4.45 -4.67 20.22
C GLY A 50 -5.53 -5.61 19.69
N ILE A 51 -6.54 -5.04 19.04
CA ILE A 51 -7.64 -5.78 18.41
C ILE A 51 -7.45 -5.77 16.89
N PHE A 52 -7.57 -6.92 16.24
CA PHE A 52 -7.54 -7.00 14.78
C PHE A 52 -8.94 -7.28 14.24
N ILE A 53 -9.47 -6.34 13.45
CA ILE A 53 -10.80 -6.42 12.86
C ILE A 53 -10.69 -6.83 11.38
N HIS A 54 -11.26 -8.00 11.09
CA HIS A 54 -11.51 -8.46 9.74
C HIS A 54 -12.96 -8.16 9.38
N TRP A 55 -13.18 -7.10 8.60
CA TRP A 55 -14.50 -6.78 8.10
C TRP A 55 -14.48 -6.28 6.65
N GLY A 56 -15.32 -6.85 5.80
CA GLY A 56 -15.38 -6.48 4.39
C GLY A 56 -16.52 -7.22 3.68
N ILE A 57 -16.52 -7.22 2.35
CA ILE A 57 -17.64 -7.78 1.56
C ILE A 57 -17.88 -9.27 1.81
N TYR A 58 -16.86 -10.01 2.23
CA TYR A 58 -16.98 -11.41 2.65
C TYR A 58 -17.91 -11.61 3.85
N SER A 59 -18.10 -10.58 4.67
CA SER A 59 -19.00 -10.64 5.84
C SER A 59 -20.48 -10.63 5.45
N VAL A 60 -20.82 -10.28 4.21
CA VAL A 60 -22.22 -10.24 3.75
C VAL A 60 -22.85 -11.64 3.78
N ASP A 61 -22.16 -12.62 3.20
CA ASP A 61 -22.62 -14.03 3.19
C ASP A 61 -21.86 -14.91 4.19
N GLY A 62 -21.02 -14.32 5.04
CA GLY A 62 -20.22 -15.06 6.03
C GLY A 62 -19.20 -16.01 5.40
N VAL A 63 -18.64 -15.64 4.24
CA VAL A 63 -17.59 -16.42 3.58
C VAL A 63 -16.21 -16.10 4.16
N SER A 64 -15.22 -16.94 3.86
CA SER A 64 -13.87 -16.72 4.37
C SER A 64 -13.30 -15.38 3.89
N GLU A 65 -12.77 -14.64 4.84
CA GLU A 65 -12.15 -13.32 4.78
C GLU A 65 -10.91 -13.25 3.91
N SER A 66 -10.22 -14.38 3.71
CA SER A 66 -8.89 -14.41 3.08
C SER A 66 -8.82 -15.43 1.94
N TRP A 67 -8.79 -16.72 2.26
CA TRP A 67 -8.41 -17.79 1.34
C TRP A 67 -9.60 -18.38 0.56
N SER A 68 -10.62 -17.59 0.28
CA SER A 68 -11.82 -18.03 -0.45
C SER A 68 -11.51 -18.51 -1.88
N PHE A 69 -10.62 -17.80 -2.61
CA PHE A 69 -10.25 -18.16 -3.98
C PHE A 69 -9.21 -19.26 -4.05
N TYR A 70 -8.20 -19.21 -3.17
CA TYR A 70 -7.18 -20.24 -3.11
C TYR A 70 -7.77 -21.62 -2.83
N ASN A 71 -8.76 -21.69 -1.95
CA ASN A 71 -9.43 -22.93 -1.58
C ASN A 71 -10.62 -23.28 -2.50
N ASN A 72 -10.88 -22.53 -3.58
CA ASN A 72 -12.02 -22.70 -4.47
C ASN A 72 -13.38 -22.83 -3.74
N ARG A 73 -13.55 -22.16 -2.59
CA ARG A 73 -14.77 -22.26 -1.77
C ARG A 73 -15.97 -21.55 -2.39
N ILE A 74 -15.71 -20.50 -3.17
CA ILE A 74 -16.74 -19.68 -3.79
C ILE A 74 -16.24 -19.17 -5.16
N PRO A 75 -17.07 -19.23 -6.21
CA PRO A 75 -16.74 -18.62 -7.49
C PRO A 75 -16.53 -17.11 -7.36
N TYR A 76 -15.60 -16.56 -8.15
CA TYR A 76 -15.27 -15.14 -8.14
C TYR A 76 -16.51 -14.24 -8.26
N ASP A 77 -17.37 -14.49 -9.24
CA ASP A 77 -18.56 -13.65 -9.48
C ASP A 77 -19.51 -13.65 -8.29
N LYS A 78 -19.66 -14.80 -7.60
CA LYS A 78 -20.47 -14.89 -6.38
C LYS A 78 -19.86 -14.10 -5.23
N TYR A 79 -18.54 -14.21 -5.04
CA TYR A 79 -17.84 -13.41 -4.04
C TYR A 79 -17.98 -11.91 -4.31
N MET A 80 -17.81 -11.49 -5.56
CA MET A 80 -17.86 -10.07 -5.94
C MET A 80 -19.27 -9.47 -5.96
N ASP A 81 -20.32 -10.29 -6.12
CA ASP A 81 -21.71 -9.83 -6.07
C ASP A 81 -22.08 -9.29 -4.68
N GLN A 82 -21.44 -9.78 -3.61
CA GLN A 82 -21.58 -9.26 -2.25
C GLN A 82 -21.34 -7.75 -2.14
N ARG A 83 -20.50 -7.15 -3.01
CA ARG A 83 -20.26 -5.69 -3.05
C ARG A 83 -21.55 -4.88 -3.14
N LYS A 84 -22.55 -5.36 -3.88
CA LYS A 84 -23.83 -4.65 -4.07
C LYS A 84 -24.69 -4.67 -2.81
N ARG A 85 -24.45 -5.61 -1.91
CA ARG A 85 -25.19 -5.84 -0.66
C ARG A 85 -24.43 -5.39 0.59
N PHE A 86 -23.14 -5.10 0.47
CA PHE A 86 -22.34 -4.53 1.54
C PHE A 86 -22.68 -3.06 1.74
N LYS A 87 -23.60 -2.77 2.66
CA LYS A 87 -24.12 -1.43 2.90
C LYS A 87 -23.67 -0.78 4.20
N ALA A 88 -23.18 -1.56 5.17
CA ALA A 88 -22.75 -1.04 6.47
C ALA A 88 -23.81 -0.21 7.21
N GLU A 89 -25.11 -0.52 7.06
CA GLU A 89 -26.23 0.32 7.54
C GLU A 89 -26.19 0.59 9.06
N ASN A 90 -25.64 -0.34 9.84
CA ASN A 90 -25.49 -0.23 11.31
C ASN A 90 -24.05 0.04 11.75
N TYR A 91 -23.16 0.46 10.85
CA TYR A 91 -21.77 0.73 11.19
C TYR A 91 -21.65 2.00 12.03
N ASN A 92 -21.26 1.82 13.29
CA ASN A 92 -20.95 2.90 14.21
C ASN A 92 -19.51 2.75 14.73
N PRO A 93 -18.52 3.41 14.12
CA PRO A 93 -17.13 3.31 14.55
C PRO A 93 -16.90 3.81 15.97
N ARG A 94 -17.76 4.71 16.48
CA ARG A 94 -17.65 5.20 17.86
C ARG A 94 -17.91 4.08 18.86
N GLN A 95 -18.96 3.29 18.65
CA GLN A 95 -19.25 2.13 19.51
C GLN A 95 -18.11 1.11 19.46
N TRP A 96 -17.50 0.90 18.30
CA TRP A 96 -16.36 -0.02 18.18
C TRP A 96 -15.16 0.46 18.98
N VAL A 97 -14.79 1.74 18.85
CA VAL A 97 -13.66 2.32 19.60
C VAL A 97 -13.93 2.33 21.10
N GLU A 98 -15.17 2.60 21.52
CA GLU A 98 -15.57 2.53 22.93
C GLU A 98 -15.37 1.12 23.49
N LEU A 99 -15.88 0.09 22.80
CA LEU A 99 -15.70 -1.32 23.22
C LEU A 99 -14.22 -1.75 23.22
N ILE A 100 -13.45 -1.37 22.20
CA ILE A 100 -12.00 -1.66 22.14
C ILE A 100 -11.29 -1.02 23.32
N LYS A 101 -11.60 0.24 23.64
CA LYS A 101 -11.03 0.94 24.79
C LYS A 101 -11.41 0.26 26.11
N GLU A 102 -12.67 -0.17 26.26
CA GLU A 102 -13.16 -0.87 27.46
C GLU A 102 -12.48 -2.23 27.66
N SER A 103 -12.09 -2.93 26.58
CA SER A 103 -11.30 -4.17 26.66
C SER A 103 -9.88 -3.98 27.19
N GLY A 104 -9.40 -2.73 27.29
CA GLY A 104 -8.03 -2.39 27.68
C GLY A 104 -7.02 -2.38 26.53
N ALA A 105 -7.43 -2.73 25.30
CA ALA A 105 -6.60 -2.65 24.11
C ALA A 105 -6.12 -1.22 23.83
N LYS A 106 -4.89 -1.08 23.34
CA LYS A 106 -4.22 0.20 23.11
C LYS A 106 -4.13 0.59 21.64
N TYR A 107 -4.37 -0.35 20.74
CA TYR A 107 -4.44 -0.11 19.30
C TYR A 107 -5.40 -1.08 18.62
N THR A 108 -5.77 -0.76 17.38
CA THR A 108 -6.55 -1.64 16.52
C THR A 108 -6.01 -1.62 15.11
N VAL A 109 -6.14 -2.73 14.40
CA VAL A 109 -5.88 -2.84 12.96
C VAL A 109 -7.19 -3.22 12.27
N LEU A 110 -7.49 -2.57 11.15
CA LEU A 110 -8.69 -2.82 10.34
C LEU A 110 -8.24 -3.18 8.92
N THR A 111 -8.86 -4.22 8.35
CA THR A 111 -8.62 -4.65 6.95
C THR A 111 -9.57 -3.99 5.96
#